data_AF-A0A1Z9QH23-F1
#
_entry.id   AF-A0A1Z9QH23-F1
#
_cell.length_a   1.000
_cell.length_b   1.000
_cell.length_c   1.000
_cell.angle_alpha   90.00
_cell.angle_beta   90.00
_cell.angle_gamma   90.00
#
_symmetry.space_group_name_H-M   'P 1'
#
loop_
_entity.id
_entity.type
_entity.pdbx_description
1 polymer ?
#
loop_
_entity_poly.entity_id
_entity_poly.type
_entity_poly.pdbx_seq_one_letter_code
_entity_poly.pdbx_strand_id
1 'polypeptide(L)'
;MGKACPRQRQPVFSPVLLPKQTKFGGSAAPLVANSLSIMKEFKLDSDVLFLQAMSGDFGFSCAGAMMSGQSMKRLSVSGVDVAGARTVVTVSDHMVSLRDAATHLQSIFDTRERGYFSPSEDEQVEHLWVSYHGSRAALLEIVQAIRNEVSKASREQIGEFALAYAATLTLVDAARSLRDLFGKNDLVRRKLNEAFDDFRIPAGSFDEIQLSLTDPGNALQIKNANEFFEQNHDYIRGCSEDDETLATVVEVIEKLRDATDVGKRKYLKARVKELGRNTRDRVLLGSLNKAIYAILELGGRAVANLSTSPEHVPALPTRIADQIQDMLQPGDVLVTRKEHAMSNYFLPGYWPHVAMYVGDQRVVESMKDGVRVREMSSPFGNDSVAVIRPVLDQKNVKQAILRARSHVGKPYDFDFDFTRADRLVCTEVVYRSYEGLGEMEFSLVRRAGRQTVSAEDLLGLALQEQNFQAVAVYCCELSEDLLSGDAMRQALRKTMGLTEKKVDRDST
;
A
#
# COMPACT_ATOMS: atom_id res chain seq x y z
N MET A 1 23.54 73.42 -10.02
CA MET A 1 24.58 72.85 -10.91
C MET A 1 25.38 71.87 -10.05
N GLY A 2 25.27 70.56 -10.14
CA GLY A 2 25.04 69.70 -11.29
C GLY A 2 26.34 68.94 -11.57
N LYS A 3 26.41 67.66 -11.20
CA LYS A 3 27.20 66.62 -11.87
C LYS A 3 26.80 65.24 -11.33
N ALA A 4 26.02 64.55 -12.15
CA ALA A 4 25.59 63.17 -11.97
C ALA A 4 26.71 62.21 -12.36
N CYS A 5 26.84 61.12 -11.60
CA CYS A 5 27.71 59.98 -11.88
C CYS A 5 26.88 58.86 -12.55
N PRO A 6 27.41 58.10 -13.53
CA PRO A 6 26.61 57.29 -14.44
C PRO A 6 26.19 55.94 -13.81
N ARG A 7 24.92 55.56 -14.04
CA ARG A 7 24.36 54.23 -13.74
C ARG A 7 24.96 53.17 -14.68
N GLN A 8 25.58 52.14 -14.11
CA GLN A 8 25.92 50.90 -14.81
C GLN A 8 24.64 50.11 -15.15
N ARG A 9 24.65 49.55 -16.36
CA ARG A 9 23.57 48.80 -17.00
C ARG A 9 23.49 47.38 -16.42
N GLN A 10 22.30 46.95 -16.00
CA GLN A 10 21.97 45.54 -15.82
C GLN A 10 21.64 44.91 -17.19
N PRO A 11 22.01 43.65 -17.45
CA PRO A 11 21.63 42.96 -18.69
C PRO A 11 20.15 42.57 -18.68
N VAL A 12 19.46 42.95 -19.75
CA VAL A 12 18.09 42.59 -20.07
C VAL A 12 18.10 41.20 -20.73
N PHE A 13 17.44 40.21 -20.11
CA PHE A 13 17.12 38.94 -20.77
C PHE A 13 15.80 39.10 -21.52
N SER A 14 15.86 38.97 -22.85
CA SER A 14 14.70 38.84 -23.74
C SER A 14 14.08 37.44 -23.62
N PRO A 15 12.75 37.30 -23.46
CA PRO A 15 12.11 36.01 -23.54
C PRO A 15 11.96 35.54 -24.99
N VAL A 16 12.41 34.32 -25.25
CA VAL A 16 12.23 33.59 -26.52
C VAL A 16 10.74 33.27 -26.71
N LEU A 17 10.19 33.69 -27.85
CA LEU A 17 8.86 33.36 -28.35
C LEU A 17 8.81 31.89 -28.80
N LEU A 18 7.92 31.09 -28.20
CA LEU A 18 7.45 29.81 -28.74
C LEU A 18 5.99 29.95 -29.24
N PRO A 19 5.56 29.15 -30.23
CA PRO A 19 4.36 29.42 -31.01
C PRO A 19 3.06 29.11 -30.24
N LYS A 20 2.04 29.93 -30.52
CA LYS A 20 0.66 29.76 -30.05
C LYS A 20 0.11 28.38 -30.45
N GLN A 21 -0.28 27.58 -29.46
CA GLN A 21 -1.32 26.57 -29.61
C GLN A 21 -2.53 26.92 -28.74
N THR A 22 -3.67 26.50 -29.26
CA THR A 22 -5.05 26.94 -29.05
C THR A 22 -5.58 26.77 -27.62
N LYS A 23 -6.31 27.78 -27.16
CA LYS A 23 -7.11 27.77 -25.93
C LYS A 23 -8.27 26.77 -26.06
N PHE A 24 -8.35 25.81 -25.15
CA PHE A 24 -9.62 25.28 -24.63
C PHE A 24 -9.71 25.65 -23.16
N GLY A 25 -10.74 26.42 -22.81
CA GLY A 25 -11.03 26.85 -21.45
C GLY A 25 -11.90 25.84 -20.71
N GLY A 26 -11.66 25.70 -19.41
CA GLY A 26 -12.46 24.89 -18.49
C GLY A 26 -11.77 24.81 -17.14
N SER A 27 -12.08 25.74 -16.24
CA SER A 27 -11.58 25.82 -14.87
C SER A 27 -12.16 24.69 -14.02
N ALA A 28 -11.28 23.89 -13.38
CA ALA A 28 -11.66 22.93 -12.35
C ALA A 28 -10.64 22.97 -11.20
N ALA A 29 -10.91 23.83 -10.21
CA ALA A 29 -10.53 23.76 -8.79
C ALA A 29 -10.86 25.13 -8.16
N PRO A 30 -11.59 25.21 -7.03
CA PRO A 30 -11.26 24.47 -5.81
C PRO A 30 -12.47 23.84 -5.09
N LEU A 31 -12.41 22.54 -4.79
CA LEU A 31 -13.37 21.87 -3.88
C LEU A 31 -12.70 20.93 -2.85
N VAL A 32 -11.37 21.00 -2.72
CA VAL A 32 -10.60 20.12 -1.80
C VAL A 32 -10.35 20.75 -0.43
N ALA A 33 -10.75 22.01 -0.19
CA ALA A 33 -10.40 22.73 1.04
C ALA A 33 -11.43 22.64 2.19
N ASN A 34 -12.64 22.11 1.97
CA ASN A 34 -13.70 22.13 3.00
C ASN A 34 -14.05 20.78 3.64
N SER A 35 -13.52 19.66 3.13
CA SER A 35 -13.68 18.33 3.72
C SER A 35 -12.66 18.00 4.83
N LEU A 36 -11.66 18.87 5.04
CA LEU A 36 -10.56 18.67 6.00
C LEU A 36 -10.85 19.16 7.44
N SER A 37 -11.92 19.94 7.67
CA SER A 37 -12.23 20.50 8.99
C SER A 37 -13.30 19.73 9.79
N ILE A 38 -14.07 18.84 9.17
CA ILE A 38 -15.18 18.12 9.84
C ILE A 38 -14.72 16.77 10.42
N MET A 39 -13.58 16.22 9.97
CA MET A 39 -13.05 14.92 10.44
C MET A 39 -12.12 15.00 11.67
N LYS A 40 -12.13 16.10 12.43
CA LYS A 40 -11.23 16.28 13.60
C LYS A 40 -11.82 15.92 14.96
N GLU A 41 -13.11 15.59 15.08
CA GLU A 41 -13.74 15.33 16.39
C GLU A 41 -14.43 13.98 16.58
N PHE A 42 -14.43 13.06 15.61
CA PHE A 42 -15.03 11.73 15.79
C PHE A 42 -13.99 10.62 15.78
N LYS A 43 -13.58 10.23 16.98
CA LYS A 43 -12.88 8.98 17.26
C LYS A 43 -13.96 7.95 17.59
N LEU A 44 -14.45 7.17 16.63
CA LEU A 44 -15.39 6.06 16.88
C LEU A 44 -15.40 5.03 15.73
N ASP A 45 -15.31 3.76 16.11
CA ASP A 45 -15.48 2.56 15.30
C ASP A 45 -16.74 2.62 14.41
N SER A 46 -16.56 2.74 13.10
CA SER A 46 -17.66 2.81 12.13
C SER A 46 -18.28 1.46 11.78
N ASP A 47 -17.56 0.35 11.97
CA ASP A 47 -18.07 -0.99 11.60
C ASP A 47 -18.80 -1.70 12.76
N VAL A 48 -18.60 -1.26 14.02
CA VAL A 48 -19.42 -1.71 15.16
C VAL A 48 -20.81 -1.06 15.15
N LEU A 49 -20.96 0.12 14.54
CA LEU A 49 -22.24 0.80 14.38
C LEU A 49 -23.20 0.09 13.41
N PHE A 50 -22.69 -0.82 12.59
CA PHE A 50 -23.52 -1.73 11.80
C PHE A 50 -24.31 -2.70 12.70
N LEU A 51 -23.86 -2.97 13.93
CA LEU A 51 -24.26 -4.15 14.72
C LEU A 51 -25.15 -3.90 15.95
N GLN A 52 -25.54 -2.66 16.29
CA GLN A 52 -26.45 -2.40 17.43
C GLN A 52 -27.73 -1.64 17.12
N ALA A 53 -27.86 -1.00 15.95
CA ALA A 53 -28.97 -0.07 15.70
C ALA A 53 -30.19 -0.66 14.95
N MET A 54 -30.24 -1.98 14.71
CA MET A 54 -31.36 -2.66 14.02
C MET A 54 -32.25 -3.51 14.94
N SER A 55 -31.94 -3.60 16.24
CA SER A 55 -32.83 -4.14 17.26
C SER A 55 -33.53 -2.98 17.95
N GLY A 56 -34.71 -2.61 17.46
CA GLY A 56 -35.57 -1.64 18.14
C GLY A 56 -35.97 -2.15 19.51
N ASP A 57 -35.41 -1.53 20.56
CA ASP A 57 -36.08 -1.25 21.84
C ASP A 57 -35.13 -0.38 22.67
N PHE A 58 -35.32 0.93 22.66
CA PHE A 58 -35.05 1.85 23.78
C PHE A 58 -35.72 3.20 23.49
N GLY A 59 -36.54 3.68 24.43
CA GLY A 59 -37.38 4.87 24.29
C GLY A 59 -36.72 6.21 24.65
N PHE A 60 -37.44 7.27 24.27
CA PHE A 60 -37.27 8.71 24.56
C PHE A 60 -36.06 9.42 23.89
N SER A 61 -36.12 10.67 23.41
CA SER A 61 -37.06 11.79 23.54
C SER A 61 -36.99 12.68 22.30
N CYS A 62 -38.13 13.22 21.85
CA CYS A 62 -38.23 14.25 20.82
C CYS A 62 -37.49 15.54 21.22
N ALA A 63 -36.74 16.11 20.27
CA ALA A 63 -36.49 17.55 20.19
C ALA A 63 -36.61 17.95 18.72
N GLY A 64 -37.71 18.63 18.38
CA GLY A 64 -37.94 19.16 17.05
C GLY A 64 -36.92 20.24 16.72
N ALA A 65 -36.30 20.14 15.54
CA ALA A 65 -35.59 21.23 14.92
C ALA A 65 -36.14 21.43 13.50
N MET A 66 -36.66 22.63 13.28
CA MET A 66 -37.33 23.08 12.08
C MET A 66 -36.43 22.92 10.84
N MET A 67 -37.01 22.32 9.80
CA MET A 67 -36.46 22.27 8.45
C MET A 67 -36.20 23.69 7.92
N SER A 68 -34.97 23.97 7.51
CA SER A 68 -34.65 25.18 6.75
C SER A 68 -34.96 24.96 5.26
N GLY A 69 -35.70 25.91 4.66
CA GLY A 69 -36.33 25.82 3.34
C GLY A 69 -35.40 25.81 2.11
N GLN A 70 -34.19 25.26 2.20
CA GLN A 70 -33.29 25.07 1.05
C GLN A 70 -33.23 23.61 0.54
N SER A 71 -33.80 22.63 1.25
CA SER A 71 -33.74 21.20 0.90
C SER A 71 -34.70 20.77 -0.23
N MET A 72 -35.75 21.55 -0.51
CA MET A 72 -36.81 21.19 -1.47
C MET A 72 -36.42 21.24 -2.97
N LYS A 73 -35.17 21.58 -3.31
CA LYS A 73 -34.72 21.76 -4.72
C LYS A 73 -33.84 20.64 -5.28
N ARG A 74 -33.66 19.51 -4.57
CA ARG A 74 -32.74 18.41 -4.97
C ARG A 74 -33.38 17.04 -5.19
N LEU A 75 -34.69 16.93 -4.96
CA LEU A 75 -35.44 15.68 -5.11
C LEU A 75 -36.08 15.60 -6.49
N SER A 76 -36.06 14.42 -7.10
CA SER A 76 -36.79 14.11 -8.33
C SER A 76 -38.31 14.05 -8.07
N VAL A 77 -39.09 13.88 -9.13
CA VAL A 77 -40.57 13.79 -9.05
C VAL A 77 -41.01 12.62 -8.16
N SER A 78 -40.23 11.55 -8.13
CA SER A 78 -40.46 10.37 -7.30
C SER A 78 -39.74 10.39 -5.94
N GLY A 79 -39.17 11.53 -5.53
CA GLY A 79 -38.48 11.68 -4.24
C GLY A 79 -37.04 11.15 -4.20
N VAL A 80 -36.40 10.92 -5.35
CA VAL A 80 -34.99 10.48 -5.39
C VAL A 80 -34.06 11.69 -5.22
N ASP A 81 -33.08 11.61 -4.30
CA ASP A 81 -31.98 12.58 -4.28
C ASP A 81 -31.11 12.45 -5.53
N VAL A 82 -31.11 13.49 -6.38
CA VAL A 82 -30.43 13.48 -7.68
C VAL A 82 -28.92 13.29 -7.54
N ALA A 83 -28.31 13.82 -6.47
CA ALA A 83 -26.88 13.65 -6.21
C ALA A 83 -26.55 12.22 -5.79
N GLY A 84 -27.36 11.62 -4.92
CA GLY A 84 -27.27 10.21 -4.54
C GLY A 84 -27.45 9.29 -5.74
N ALA A 85 -28.46 9.52 -6.59
CA ALA A 85 -28.69 8.73 -7.81
C ALA A 85 -27.46 8.72 -8.73
N ARG A 86 -26.91 9.91 -9.02
CA ARG A 86 -25.70 10.04 -9.83
C ARG A 86 -24.50 9.33 -9.20
N THR A 87 -24.39 9.35 -7.87
CA THR A 87 -23.34 8.65 -7.13
C THR A 87 -23.48 7.14 -7.28
N VAL A 88 -24.67 6.58 -7.08
CA VAL A 88 -24.91 5.13 -7.22
C VAL A 88 -24.59 4.65 -8.63
N VAL A 89 -25.09 5.35 -9.66
CA VAL A 89 -24.83 4.99 -11.07
C VAL A 89 -23.32 5.04 -11.36
N THR A 90 -22.67 6.14 -11.02
CA THR A 90 -21.22 6.32 -11.29
C THR A 90 -20.38 5.29 -10.54
N VAL A 91 -20.69 5.04 -9.26
CA VAL A 91 -19.94 4.08 -8.44
C VAL A 91 -20.20 2.66 -8.92
N SER A 92 -21.42 2.31 -9.35
CA SER A 92 -21.72 1.00 -9.92
C SER A 92 -20.87 0.71 -11.16
N ASP A 93 -20.78 1.65 -12.11
CA ASP A 93 -19.93 1.49 -13.30
C ASP A 93 -18.43 1.49 -12.96
N HIS A 94 -18.03 2.27 -11.96
CA HIS A 94 -16.66 2.27 -11.47
C HIS A 94 -16.28 0.93 -10.82
N MET A 95 -17.16 0.32 -10.02
CA MET A 95 -16.93 -1.00 -9.41
C MET A 95 -16.75 -2.09 -10.48
N VAL A 96 -17.48 -2.02 -11.60
CA VAL A 96 -17.27 -2.89 -12.76
C VAL A 96 -15.86 -2.69 -13.34
N SER A 97 -15.45 -1.43 -13.53
CA SER A 97 -14.13 -1.10 -14.06
C SER A 97 -13.00 -1.58 -13.13
N LEU A 98 -13.17 -1.43 -11.81
CA LEU A 98 -12.22 -1.92 -10.81
C LEU A 98 -12.11 -3.44 -10.85
N ARG A 99 -13.23 -4.15 -10.99
CA ARG A 99 -13.26 -5.62 -11.12
C ARG A 99 -12.50 -6.09 -12.36
N ASP A 100 -12.70 -5.43 -13.50
CA ASP A 100 -12.05 -5.80 -14.75
C ASP A 100 -10.53 -5.56 -14.67
N ALA A 101 -10.11 -4.43 -14.08
CA ALA A 101 -8.70 -4.15 -13.79
C ALA A 101 -8.08 -5.17 -12.82
N ALA A 102 -8.80 -5.54 -11.76
CA ALA A 102 -8.36 -6.52 -10.78
C ALA A 102 -8.23 -7.93 -11.41
N THR A 103 -9.14 -8.29 -12.32
CA THR A 103 -9.09 -9.55 -13.09
C THR A 103 -7.87 -9.59 -14.00
N HIS A 104 -7.57 -8.48 -14.68
CA HIS A 104 -6.37 -8.36 -15.51
C HIS A 104 -5.10 -8.53 -14.68
N LEU A 105 -4.99 -7.82 -13.55
CA LEU A 105 -3.86 -7.94 -12.62
C LEU A 105 -3.69 -9.38 -12.11
N GLN A 106 -4.80 -10.06 -11.76
CA GLN A 106 -4.78 -11.46 -11.36
C GLN A 106 -4.23 -12.37 -12.45
N SER A 107 -4.64 -12.19 -13.71
CA SER A 107 -4.14 -13.00 -14.82
C SER A 107 -2.63 -12.84 -15.06
N ILE A 108 -2.10 -11.64 -14.86
CA ILE A 108 -0.65 -11.38 -14.93
C ILE A 108 0.06 -12.09 -13.79
N PHE A 109 -0.54 -12.10 -12.60
CA PHE A 109 0.02 -12.76 -11.43
C PHE A 109 0.00 -14.29 -11.53
N ASP A 110 -1.15 -14.90 -11.87
CA ASP A 110 -1.30 -16.37 -11.94
C ASP A 110 -0.43 -17.01 -13.03
N THR A 111 -0.02 -16.24 -14.04
CA THR A 111 0.95 -16.70 -15.05
C THR A 111 2.40 -16.68 -14.56
N ARG A 112 2.68 -16.03 -13.42
CA ARG A 112 4.02 -15.92 -12.83
C ARG A 112 4.12 -16.86 -11.62
N GLU A 113 4.94 -17.91 -11.69
CA GLU A 113 5.21 -18.86 -10.57
C GLU A 113 5.98 -18.24 -9.38
N ARG A 114 6.00 -16.92 -9.24
CA ARG A 114 6.85 -16.18 -8.31
C ARG A 114 6.42 -16.31 -6.86
N GLY A 115 5.11 -16.33 -6.58
CA GLY A 115 4.58 -16.43 -5.21
C GLY A 115 4.78 -15.18 -4.32
N TYR A 116 5.08 -14.01 -4.91
CA TYR A 116 5.16 -12.70 -4.25
C TYR A 116 4.81 -11.57 -5.24
N PHE A 117 4.36 -10.43 -4.71
CA PHE A 117 4.09 -9.21 -5.50
C PHE A 117 5.39 -8.39 -5.69
N SER A 118 5.63 -7.92 -6.92
CA SER A 118 6.63 -6.87 -7.17
C SER A 118 6.12 -5.52 -6.65
N PRO A 119 6.99 -4.50 -6.47
CA PRO A 119 6.58 -3.17 -6.02
C PRO A 119 5.56 -2.50 -6.94
N SER A 120 5.68 -2.70 -8.26
CA SER A 120 4.70 -2.14 -9.22
C SER A 120 3.37 -2.87 -9.18
N GLU A 121 3.36 -4.18 -8.91
CA GLU A 121 2.12 -4.95 -8.67
C GLU A 121 1.49 -4.53 -7.33
N ASP A 122 2.30 -4.29 -6.29
CA ASP A 122 1.84 -3.79 -5.00
C ASP A 122 1.18 -2.41 -5.11
N GLU A 123 1.81 -1.46 -5.82
CA GLU A 123 1.25 -0.14 -6.09
C GLU A 123 -0.11 -0.25 -6.82
N GLN A 124 -0.25 -1.21 -7.75
CA GLN A 124 -1.51 -1.45 -8.46
C GLN A 124 -2.59 -2.06 -7.55
N VAL A 125 -2.24 -3.05 -6.72
CA VAL A 125 -3.18 -3.64 -5.75
C VAL A 125 -3.65 -2.57 -4.76
N GLU A 126 -2.73 -1.77 -4.24
CA GLU A 126 -3.05 -0.66 -3.33
C GLU A 126 -4.02 0.33 -3.98
N HIS A 127 -3.73 0.79 -5.20
CA HIS A 127 -4.61 1.72 -5.91
C HIS A 127 -6.02 1.16 -6.12
N LEU A 128 -6.13 -0.11 -6.54
CA LEU A 128 -7.42 -0.79 -6.70
C LEU A 128 -8.16 -0.92 -5.36
N TRP A 129 -7.45 -1.27 -4.29
CA TRP A 129 -8.04 -1.47 -2.97
C TRP A 129 -8.53 -0.18 -2.34
N VAL A 130 -7.75 0.90 -2.44
CA VAL A 130 -8.14 2.24 -1.99
C VAL A 130 -9.34 2.74 -2.78
N SER A 131 -9.34 2.56 -4.11
CA SER A 131 -10.47 2.96 -4.97
C SER A 131 -11.74 2.18 -4.62
N TYR A 132 -11.62 0.88 -4.34
CA TYR A 132 -12.72 0.05 -3.86
C TYR A 132 -13.26 0.54 -2.51
N HIS A 133 -12.39 0.82 -1.53
CA HIS A 133 -12.80 1.30 -0.21
C HIS A 133 -13.49 2.68 -0.28
N GLY A 134 -12.97 3.61 -1.09
CA GLY A 134 -13.61 4.91 -1.31
C GLY A 134 -15.00 4.78 -1.93
N SER A 135 -15.13 3.91 -2.94
CA SER A 135 -16.41 3.59 -3.58
C SER A 135 -17.41 2.95 -2.62
N ARG A 136 -16.94 1.99 -1.79
CA ARG A 136 -17.73 1.33 -0.75
C ARG A 136 -18.24 2.33 0.29
N ALA A 137 -17.38 3.24 0.75
CA ALA A 137 -17.74 4.26 1.73
C ALA A 137 -18.86 5.19 1.22
N ALA A 138 -18.76 5.64 -0.03
CA ALA A 138 -19.78 6.48 -0.66
C ALA A 138 -21.16 5.80 -0.71
N LEU A 139 -21.21 4.51 -1.07
CA LEU A 139 -22.47 3.75 -1.09
C LEU A 139 -23.06 3.54 0.30
N LEU A 140 -22.21 3.25 1.29
CA LEU A 140 -22.65 3.09 2.69
C LEU A 140 -23.20 4.38 3.28
N GLU A 141 -22.62 5.53 2.93
CA GLU A 141 -23.13 6.83 3.35
C GLU A 141 -24.56 7.06 2.85
N ILE A 142 -24.83 6.72 1.59
CA ILE A 142 -26.19 6.80 1.00
C ILE A 142 -27.17 5.89 1.76
N VAL A 143 -26.80 4.63 1.97
CA VAL A 143 -27.66 3.66 2.68
C VAL A 143 -27.95 4.14 4.11
N GLN A 144 -26.94 4.65 4.81
CA GLN A 144 -27.09 5.11 6.19
C GLN A 144 -27.89 6.41 6.29
N ALA A 145 -27.69 7.35 5.37
CA ALA A 145 -28.46 8.59 5.32
C ALA A 145 -29.96 8.31 5.13
N ILE A 146 -30.30 7.48 4.14
CA ILE A 146 -31.70 7.11 3.86
C ILE A 146 -32.31 6.36 5.04
N ARG A 147 -31.58 5.43 5.66
CA ARG A 147 -32.05 4.69 6.83
C ARG A 147 -32.41 5.61 8.01
N ASN A 148 -31.63 6.67 8.23
CA ASN A 148 -31.88 7.60 9.33
C ASN A 148 -33.16 8.43 9.11
N GLU A 149 -33.54 8.64 7.85
CA GLU A 149 -34.72 9.40 7.46
C GLU A 149 -35.97 8.50 7.27
N VAL A 150 -35.76 7.27 6.81
CA VAL A 150 -36.80 6.32 6.41
C VAL A 150 -36.71 5.04 7.23
N SER A 151 -37.66 4.84 8.15
CA SER A 151 -37.67 3.66 9.03
C SER A 151 -38.12 2.37 8.36
N LYS A 152 -38.95 2.45 7.30
CA LYS A 152 -39.48 1.27 6.59
C LYS A 152 -39.81 1.59 5.14
N ALA A 153 -39.54 0.63 4.25
CA ALA A 153 -39.92 0.73 2.83
C ALA A 153 -41.44 0.89 2.67
N SER A 154 -41.84 1.88 1.88
CA SER A 154 -43.23 2.22 1.59
C SER A 154 -43.36 2.74 0.15
N ARG A 155 -44.56 2.72 -0.42
CA ARG A 155 -44.80 3.28 -1.76
C ARG A 155 -44.64 4.81 -1.80
N GLU A 156 -44.81 5.46 -0.66
CA GLU A 156 -44.66 6.92 -0.50
C GLU A 156 -43.20 7.35 -0.59
N GLN A 157 -42.27 6.43 -0.31
CA GLN A 157 -40.82 6.68 -0.26
C GLN A 157 -40.09 5.81 -1.29
N ILE A 158 -40.68 5.68 -2.47
CA ILE A 158 -40.21 4.75 -3.50
C ILE A 158 -38.83 5.16 -4.04
N GLY A 159 -38.58 6.47 -4.12
CA GLY A 159 -37.30 7.01 -4.57
C GLY A 159 -36.16 6.72 -3.59
N GLU A 160 -36.38 6.98 -2.30
CA GLU A 160 -35.39 6.66 -1.26
C GLU A 160 -35.15 5.15 -1.15
N PHE A 161 -36.21 4.35 -1.24
CA PHE A 161 -36.08 2.89 -1.27
C PHE A 161 -35.23 2.43 -2.46
N ALA A 162 -35.57 2.86 -3.68
CA ALA A 162 -34.84 2.46 -4.89
C ALA A 162 -33.37 2.84 -4.80
N LEU A 163 -33.07 4.05 -4.31
CA LEU A 163 -31.70 4.54 -4.16
C LEU A 163 -30.88 3.71 -3.15
N ALA A 164 -31.43 3.46 -1.96
CA ALA A 164 -30.76 2.63 -0.95
C ALA A 164 -30.61 1.17 -1.40
N TYR A 165 -31.62 0.65 -2.11
CA TYR A 165 -31.61 -0.71 -2.62
C TYR A 165 -30.57 -0.89 -3.72
N ALA A 166 -30.48 0.02 -4.69
CA ALA A 166 -29.45 0.03 -5.71
C ALA A 166 -28.03 0.07 -5.10
N ALA A 167 -27.79 0.99 -4.14
CA ALA A 167 -26.52 1.07 -3.43
C ALA A 167 -26.16 -0.23 -2.71
N THR A 168 -27.14 -0.87 -2.05
CA THR A 168 -26.97 -2.15 -1.36
C THR A 168 -26.63 -3.28 -2.35
N LEU A 169 -27.32 -3.36 -3.48
CA LEU A 169 -27.03 -4.36 -4.52
C LEU A 169 -25.62 -4.18 -5.09
N THR A 170 -25.19 -2.94 -5.35
CA THR A 170 -23.82 -2.65 -5.81
C THR A 170 -22.77 -3.08 -4.78
N LEU A 171 -22.98 -2.80 -3.49
CA LEU A 171 -22.08 -3.25 -2.41
C LEU A 171 -21.96 -4.77 -2.36
N VAL A 172 -23.10 -5.46 -2.46
CA VAL A 172 -23.16 -6.93 -2.41
C VAL A 172 -22.49 -7.55 -3.62
N ASP A 173 -22.75 -7.03 -4.83
CA ASP A 173 -22.14 -7.51 -6.07
C ASP A 173 -20.61 -7.33 -6.05
N ALA A 174 -20.13 -6.14 -5.67
CA ALA A 174 -18.71 -5.84 -5.64
C ALA A 174 -17.96 -6.74 -4.63
N ALA A 175 -18.50 -6.91 -3.42
CA ALA A 175 -17.90 -7.78 -2.42
C ALA A 175 -17.93 -9.27 -2.81
N ARG A 176 -18.99 -9.73 -3.51
CA ARG A 176 -19.07 -11.10 -4.06
C ARG A 176 -18.07 -11.32 -5.18
N SER A 177 -17.94 -10.35 -6.08
CA SER A 177 -16.93 -10.38 -7.15
C SER A 177 -15.53 -10.53 -6.56
N LEU A 178 -15.19 -9.76 -5.53
CA LEU A 178 -13.92 -9.88 -4.81
C LEU A 178 -13.72 -11.28 -4.20
N ARG A 179 -14.75 -11.85 -3.57
CA ARG A 179 -14.69 -13.21 -3.03
C ARG A 179 -14.43 -14.25 -4.09
N ASP A 180 -15.12 -14.13 -5.21
CA ASP A 180 -15.13 -15.15 -6.25
C ASP A 180 -13.80 -15.11 -7.05
N LEU A 181 -13.22 -13.92 -7.24
CA LEU A 181 -11.89 -13.71 -7.80
C LEU A 181 -10.76 -14.15 -6.83
N PHE A 182 -10.79 -13.69 -5.58
CA PHE A 182 -9.63 -13.73 -4.69
C PHE A 182 -9.75 -14.69 -3.49
N GLY A 183 -10.96 -15.13 -3.12
CA GLY A 183 -11.22 -15.90 -1.89
C GLY A 183 -10.64 -17.33 -1.82
N LYS A 184 -9.85 -17.73 -2.83
CA LYS A 184 -9.08 -18.98 -2.85
C LYS A 184 -7.56 -18.76 -2.90
N ASN A 185 -7.09 -17.55 -3.18
CA ASN A 185 -5.67 -17.23 -3.29
C ASN A 185 -5.18 -16.62 -1.97
N ASP A 186 -4.47 -17.42 -1.16
CA ASP A 186 -4.02 -17.01 0.17
C ASP A 186 -3.02 -15.84 0.13
N LEU A 187 -2.23 -15.71 -0.93
CA LEU A 187 -1.28 -14.61 -1.09
C LEU A 187 -2.03 -13.29 -1.32
N VAL A 188 -2.97 -13.26 -2.27
CA VAL A 188 -3.76 -12.06 -2.55
C VAL A 188 -4.60 -11.68 -1.34
N ARG A 189 -5.20 -12.67 -0.66
CA ARG A 189 -5.96 -12.43 0.56
C ARG A 189 -5.11 -11.81 1.68
N ARG A 190 -3.87 -12.29 1.89
CA ARG A 190 -2.95 -11.66 2.85
C ARG A 190 -2.66 -10.21 2.46
N LYS A 191 -2.40 -9.96 1.17
CA LYS A 191 -2.12 -8.63 0.65
C LYS A 191 -3.28 -7.64 0.87
N LEU A 192 -4.51 -8.06 0.58
CA LEU A 192 -5.71 -7.23 0.78
C LEU A 192 -6.08 -7.00 2.26
N ASN A 193 -5.51 -7.81 3.17
CA ASN A 193 -5.66 -7.64 4.61
C ASN A 193 -4.50 -6.87 5.26
N GLU A 194 -3.55 -6.34 4.48
CA GLU A 194 -2.56 -5.37 4.96
C GLU A 194 -3.24 -4.05 5.37
N ALA A 195 -2.66 -3.36 6.35
CA ALA A 195 -3.12 -2.02 6.73
C ALA A 195 -2.58 -0.98 5.75
N PHE A 196 -3.43 -0.01 5.39
CA PHE A 196 -3.04 1.20 4.64
C PHE A 196 -3.39 2.42 5.48
N ASP A 197 -2.52 2.76 6.43
CA ASP A 197 -2.76 3.79 7.45
C ASP A 197 -3.03 5.18 6.84
N ASP A 198 -2.30 5.54 5.78
CA ASP A 198 -2.48 6.80 5.04
C ASP A 198 -3.89 6.96 4.47
N PHE A 199 -4.55 5.84 4.18
CA PHE A 199 -5.91 5.77 3.64
C PHE A 199 -6.95 5.30 4.67
N ARG A 200 -6.55 5.12 5.94
CA ARG A 200 -7.39 4.63 7.05
C ARG A 200 -8.07 3.29 6.76
N ILE A 201 -7.38 2.39 6.05
CA ILE A 201 -7.85 1.02 5.81
C ILE A 201 -7.19 0.10 6.86
N PRO A 202 -7.95 -0.50 7.79
CA PRO A 202 -7.39 -1.33 8.85
C PRO A 202 -6.93 -2.69 8.31
N ALA A 203 -5.96 -3.29 8.99
CA ALA A 203 -5.59 -4.69 8.75
C ALA A 203 -6.81 -5.61 8.97
N GLY A 204 -6.97 -6.61 8.11
CA GLY A 204 -8.12 -7.53 8.17
C GLY A 204 -9.38 -7.05 7.43
N SER A 205 -9.32 -5.90 6.73
CA SER A 205 -10.49 -5.31 6.07
C SER A 205 -11.16 -6.23 5.03
N PHE A 206 -10.36 -6.98 4.25
CA PHE A 206 -10.92 -7.92 3.27
C PHE A 206 -11.73 -9.01 3.96
N ASP A 207 -11.17 -9.64 5.00
CA ASP A 207 -11.86 -10.71 5.73
C ASP A 207 -13.13 -10.20 6.43
N GLU A 208 -13.09 -8.98 6.97
CA GLU A 208 -14.25 -8.34 7.58
C GLU A 208 -15.38 -8.11 6.56
N ILE A 209 -15.05 -7.62 5.36
CA ILE A 209 -16.01 -7.48 4.26
C ILE A 209 -16.58 -8.84 3.85
N GLN A 210 -15.76 -9.89 3.79
CA GLN A 210 -16.24 -11.24 3.46
C GLN A 210 -17.16 -11.82 4.53
N LEU A 211 -16.86 -11.55 5.81
CA LEU A 211 -17.73 -11.96 6.91
C LEU A 211 -19.09 -11.24 6.85
N SER A 212 -19.11 -9.93 6.56
CA SER A 212 -20.35 -9.14 6.52
C SER A 212 -21.32 -9.60 5.42
N LEU A 213 -20.79 -10.07 4.27
CA LEU A 213 -21.59 -10.70 3.21
C LEU A 213 -22.33 -11.96 3.66
N THR A 214 -21.78 -12.64 4.67
CA THR A 214 -22.35 -13.88 5.20
C THR A 214 -23.09 -13.65 6.50
N ASP A 215 -23.40 -12.41 6.88
CA ASP A 215 -24.15 -12.07 8.09
C ASP A 215 -25.66 -12.35 7.95
N PRO A 216 -26.31 -13.08 8.88
CA PRO A 216 -27.72 -13.48 8.77
C PRO A 216 -28.69 -12.30 8.75
N GLY A 217 -28.38 -11.23 9.49
CA GLY A 217 -29.19 -10.02 9.49
C GLY A 217 -29.18 -9.36 8.11
N ASN A 218 -28.01 -9.25 7.50
CA ASN A 218 -27.84 -8.69 6.16
C ASN A 218 -28.57 -9.50 5.10
N ALA A 219 -28.46 -10.83 5.17
CA ALA A 219 -29.14 -11.71 4.24
C ALA A 219 -30.67 -11.60 4.34
N LEU A 220 -31.20 -11.44 5.56
CA LEU A 220 -32.63 -11.23 5.77
C LEU A 220 -33.08 -9.87 5.24
N GLN A 221 -32.30 -8.81 5.45
CA GLN A 221 -32.60 -7.48 4.95
C GLN A 221 -32.63 -7.43 3.42
N ILE A 222 -31.63 -8.00 2.75
CA ILE A 222 -31.60 -8.10 1.28
C ILE A 222 -32.81 -8.88 0.79
N LYS A 223 -33.15 -10.01 1.43
CA LYS A 223 -34.34 -10.78 1.08
C LYS A 223 -35.62 -9.95 1.19
N ASN A 224 -35.79 -9.18 2.26
CA ASN A 224 -36.96 -8.33 2.44
C ASN A 224 -37.01 -7.18 1.41
N ALA A 225 -35.86 -6.59 1.07
CA ALA A 225 -35.77 -5.55 0.04
C ALA A 225 -36.10 -6.11 -1.35
N ASN A 226 -35.60 -7.30 -1.69
CA ASN A 226 -35.96 -8.01 -2.92
C ASN A 226 -37.48 -8.26 -2.97
N GLU A 227 -38.06 -8.81 -1.90
CA GLU A 227 -39.51 -9.06 -1.83
C GLU A 227 -40.33 -7.78 -1.99
N PHE A 228 -39.91 -6.67 -1.39
CA PHE A 228 -40.57 -5.38 -1.56
C PHE A 228 -40.47 -4.86 -2.99
N PHE A 229 -39.29 -4.94 -3.62
CA PHE A 229 -39.10 -4.53 -5.01
C PHE A 229 -39.97 -5.36 -5.96
N GLU A 230 -40.01 -6.69 -5.81
CA GLU A 230 -40.85 -7.58 -6.62
C GLU A 230 -42.34 -7.26 -6.48
N GLN A 231 -42.83 -7.08 -5.25
CA GLN A 231 -44.24 -6.78 -4.98
C GLN A 231 -44.68 -5.41 -5.52
N ASN A 232 -43.73 -4.51 -5.77
CA ASN A 232 -43.98 -3.16 -6.25
C ASN A 232 -43.37 -2.91 -7.63
N HIS A 233 -42.98 -3.96 -8.35
CA HIS A 233 -42.23 -3.85 -9.61
C HIS A 233 -42.96 -2.99 -10.65
N ASP A 234 -44.22 -3.31 -10.93
CA ASP A 234 -45.05 -2.55 -11.89
C ASP A 234 -45.25 -1.09 -11.47
N TYR A 235 -45.35 -0.83 -10.17
CA TYR A 235 -45.50 0.53 -9.64
C TYR A 235 -44.20 1.33 -9.80
N ILE A 236 -43.06 0.74 -9.44
CA ILE A 236 -41.73 1.33 -9.61
C ILE A 236 -41.47 1.63 -11.08
N ARG A 237 -41.83 0.69 -11.96
CA ARG A 237 -41.71 0.87 -13.41
C ARG A 237 -42.55 2.03 -13.92
N GLY A 238 -43.81 2.11 -13.50
CA GLY A 238 -44.67 3.25 -13.83
C GLY A 238 -44.08 4.59 -13.37
N CYS A 239 -43.59 4.66 -12.13
CA CYS A 239 -42.92 5.87 -11.63
C CYS A 239 -41.65 6.22 -12.42
N SER A 240 -40.89 5.22 -12.88
CA SER A 240 -39.67 5.44 -13.64
C SER A 240 -39.90 5.96 -15.06
N GLU A 241 -41.07 5.70 -15.65
CA GLU A 241 -41.42 6.24 -16.98
C GLU A 241 -41.59 7.77 -16.94
N ASP A 242 -42.01 8.31 -15.79
CA ASP A 242 -42.23 9.74 -15.55
C ASP A 242 -41.04 10.45 -14.88
N ASP A 243 -40.00 9.70 -14.46
CA ASP A 243 -38.84 10.22 -13.72
C ASP A 243 -37.52 9.61 -14.21
N GLU A 244 -36.81 10.36 -15.04
CA GLU A 244 -35.51 9.98 -15.61
C GLU A 244 -34.45 9.66 -14.53
N THR A 245 -34.48 10.33 -13.38
CA THR A 245 -33.53 10.05 -12.29
C THR A 245 -33.81 8.69 -11.68
N LEU A 246 -35.08 8.40 -11.37
CA LEU A 246 -35.49 7.09 -10.88
C LEU A 246 -35.20 5.99 -11.90
N ALA A 247 -35.44 6.24 -13.20
CA ALA A 247 -35.14 5.29 -14.27
C ALA A 247 -33.69 4.83 -14.26
N THR A 248 -32.72 5.76 -14.16
CA THR A 248 -31.29 5.39 -14.10
C THR A 248 -30.93 4.52 -12.89
N VAL A 249 -31.58 4.74 -11.74
CA VAL A 249 -31.37 3.92 -10.52
C VAL A 249 -32.00 2.54 -10.69
N VAL A 250 -33.19 2.46 -11.28
CA VAL A 250 -33.89 1.19 -11.56
C VAL A 250 -33.10 0.33 -12.55
N GLU A 251 -32.45 0.93 -13.56
CA GLU A 251 -31.57 0.21 -14.48
C GLU A 251 -30.41 -0.49 -13.75
N VAL A 252 -29.81 0.16 -12.74
CA VAL A 252 -28.76 -0.45 -11.91
C VAL A 252 -29.32 -1.64 -11.12
N ILE A 253 -30.52 -1.51 -10.55
CA ILE A 253 -31.18 -2.58 -9.79
C ILE A 253 -31.42 -3.78 -10.70
N GLU A 254 -32.06 -3.57 -11.85
CA GLU A 254 -32.39 -4.64 -12.81
C GLU A 254 -31.13 -5.37 -13.30
N LYS A 255 -30.06 -4.64 -13.59
CA LYS A 255 -28.77 -5.21 -13.99
C LYS A 255 -28.15 -6.12 -12.93
N LEU A 256 -28.31 -5.79 -11.64
CA LEU A 256 -27.67 -6.49 -10.53
C LEU A 256 -28.55 -7.56 -9.87
N ARG A 257 -29.87 -7.52 -10.06
CA ARG A 257 -30.82 -8.44 -9.42
C ARG A 257 -30.59 -9.90 -9.83
N ASP A 258 -30.37 -10.16 -11.13
CA ASP A 258 -30.11 -11.51 -11.65
C ASP A 258 -28.79 -12.10 -11.12
N ALA A 259 -27.80 -11.25 -10.86
CA ALA A 259 -26.51 -11.65 -10.30
C ALA A 259 -26.57 -11.89 -8.77
N THR A 260 -27.58 -11.34 -8.09
CA THR A 260 -27.61 -11.28 -6.62
C THR A 260 -28.51 -12.31 -5.94
N ASP A 261 -29.32 -13.08 -6.67
CA ASP A 261 -30.16 -14.14 -6.11
C ASP A 261 -29.32 -15.30 -5.54
N VAL A 262 -29.46 -15.57 -4.23
CA VAL A 262 -28.69 -16.62 -3.54
C VAL A 262 -29.62 -17.52 -2.74
N GLY A 263 -29.67 -18.80 -3.14
CA GLY A 263 -30.34 -19.84 -2.36
C GLY A 263 -29.71 -20.06 -0.98
N LYS A 264 -30.56 -20.25 0.05
CA LYS A 264 -30.21 -20.41 1.48
C LYS A 264 -29.05 -21.39 1.77
N ARG A 265 -28.93 -22.48 1.01
CA ARG A 265 -27.87 -23.50 1.18
C ARG A 265 -26.49 -23.01 0.72
N LYS A 266 -26.42 -22.21 -0.36
CA LYS A 266 -25.16 -21.64 -0.88
C LYS A 266 -24.58 -20.63 0.11
N TYR A 267 -25.46 -19.87 0.74
CA TYR A 267 -25.13 -18.91 1.80
C TYR A 267 -24.58 -19.58 3.07
N LEU A 268 -25.28 -20.56 3.64
CA LEU A 268 -24.82 -21.22 4.87
C LEU A 268 -23.46 -21.91 4.68
N LYS A 269 -23.26 -22.53 3.51
CA LYS A 269 -21.97 -23.13 3.14
C LYS A 269 -20.85 -22.09 3.03
N ALA A 270 -21.13 -20.90 2.49
CA ALA A 270 -20.17 -19.80 2.43
C ALA A 270 -19.80 -19.30 3.84
N ARG A 271 -20.78 -19.10 4.74
CA ARG A 271 -20.53 -18.65 6.12
C ARG A 271 -19.66 -19.63 6.91
N VAL A 272 -19.98 -20.93 6.88
CA VAL A 272 -19.19 -21.97 7.59
C VAL A 272 -17.76 -22.03 7.05
N LYS A 273 -17.59 -21.89 5.74
CA LYS A 273 -16.28 -21.85 5.09
C LYS A 273 -15.46 -20.64 5.55
N GLU A 274 -16.08 -19.49 5.70
CA GLU A 274 -15.41 -18.25 6.11
C GLU A 274 -15.04 -18.26 7.60
N LEU A 275 -15.96 -18.66 8.47
CA LEU A 275 -15.71 -18.84 9.90
C LEU A 275 -14.62 -19.89 10.18
N GLY A 276 -14.64 -21.01 9.45
CA GLY A 276 -13.64 -22.07 9.57
C GLY A 276 -12.24 -21.66 9.09
N ARG A 277 -12.14 -20.69 8.18
CA ARG A 277 -10.86 -20.15 7.70
C ARG A 277 -10.29 -19.08 8.61
N ASN A 278 -11.11 -18.15 9.08
CA ASN A 278 -10.66 -17.14 10.06
C ASN A 278 -10.17 -17.77 11.37
N THR A 279 -10.68 -18.96 11.73
CA THR A 279 -10.16 -19.75 12.85
C THR A 279 -8.89 -20.54 12.49
N ARG A 280 -8.79 -21.12 11.28
CA ARG A 280 -7.56 -21.79 10.82
C ARG A 280 -6.38 -20.83 10.64
N ASP A 281 -6.58 -19.64 10.09
CA ASP A 281 -5.51 -18.69 9.81
C ASP A 281 -4.93 -18.09 11.11
N ARG A 282 -5.75 -17.96 12.16
CA ARG A 282 -5.28 -17.63 13.52
C ARG A 282 -4.42 -18.73 14.16
N VAL A 283 -4.64 -20.00 13.82
CA VAL A 283 -4.05 -21.15 14.53
C VAL A 283 -2.87 -21.79 13.78
N LEU A 284 -2.94 -21.93 12.45
CA LEU A 284 -1.95 -22.67 11.64
C LEU A 284 -0.74 -21.83 11.21
N LEU A 285 -0.90 -20.53 10.96
CA LEU A 285 0.23 -19.65 10.60
C LEU A 285 0.91 -19.01 11.83
N GLY A 286 0.25 -19.05 12.99
CA GLY A 286 0.68 -18.33 14.19
C GLY A 286 1.56 -19.09 15.19
N SER A 287 1.71 -20.42 15.08
CA SER A 287 2.36 -21.21 16.14
C SER A 287 3.63 -21.93 15.70
N LEU A 288 3.65 -22.60 14.55
CA LEU A 288 4.79 -23.46 14.18
C LEU A 288 5.93 -22.70 13.46
N ASN A 289 5.60 -21.81 12.51
CA ASN A 289 6.61 -20.95 11.88
C ASN A 289 7.03 -19.82 12.81
N LYS A 290 6.07 -19.19 13.50
CA LYS A 290 6.39 -18.23 14.57
C LYS A 290 7.18 -18.86 15.70
N ALA A 291 7.10 -20.16 16.01
CA ALA A 291 7.96 -20.74 17.06
C ALA A 291 9.43 -20.80 16.64
N ILE A 292 9.74 -21.25 15.42
CA ILE A 292 11.12 -21.29 14.91
C ILE A 292 11.66 -19.87 14.76
N TYR A 293 10.85 -18.96 14.20
CA TYR A 293 11.24 -17.56 14.07
C TYR A 293 11.22 -16.79 15.39
N ALA A 294 10.36 -17.11 16.36
CA ALA A 294 10.39 -16.53 17.71
C ALA A 294 11.58 -17.06 18.53
N ILE A 295 12.10 -18.26 18.23
CA ILE A 295 13.37 -18.74 18.78
C ILE A 295 14.54 -17.93 18.17
N LEU A 296 14.50 -17.64 16.86
CA LEU A 296 15.41 -16.69 16.21
C LEU A 296 15.21 -15.23 16.68
N GLU A 297 13.98 -14.82 16.99
CA GLU A 297 13.58 -13.50 17.47
C GLU A 297 13.97 -13.30 18.94
N LEU A 298 13.84 -14.34 19.78
CA LEU A 298 14.39 -14.41 21.13
C LEU A 298 15.92 -14.32 21.07
N GLY A 299 16.53 -15.02 20.12
CA GLY A 299 17.96 -14.93 19.82
C GLY A 299 18.39 -13.53 19.35
N GLY A 300 17.63 -12.86 18.49
CA GLY A 300 17.98 -11.53 17.94
C GLY A 300 17.63 -10.34 18.85
N ARG A 301 16.47 -10.37 19.54
CA ARG A 301 16.01 -9.29 20.43
C ARG A 301 16.77 -9.22 21.75
N ALA A 302 17.22 -10.36 22.27
CA ALA A 302 18.04 -10.38 23.49
C ALA A 302 19.47 -9.89 23.24
N VAL A 303 19.89 -9.80 21.97
CA VAL A 303 21.30 -9.84 21.60
C VAL A 303 21.74 -8.69 20.68
N ALA A 304 20.80 -7.98 20.04
CA ALA A 304 21.10 -6.83 19.17
C ALA A 304 21.86 -5.66 19.85
N ASN A 305 21.84 -5.60 21.19
CA ASN A 305 22.60 -4.62 21.97
C ASN A 305 23.80 -5.24 22.73
N LEU A 306 23.99 -6.56 22.64
CA LEU A 306 25.12 -7.25 23.28
C LEU A 306 26.28 -7.29 22.29
N SER A 307 27.36 -6.61 22.66
CA SER A 307 28.66 -6.73 22.01
C SER A 307 29.45 -7.86 22.67
N THR A 308 30.19 -8.66 21.89
CA THR A 308 31.16 -9.62 22.46
C THR A 308 32.41 -8.93 23.01
N SER A 309 32.55 -7.61 22.79
CA SER A 309 33.57 -6.75 23.40
C SER A 309 32.91 -5.49 24.01
N PRO A 310 32.76 -5.40 25.34
CA PRO A 310 32.11 -4.27 26.01
C PRO A 310 32.83 -2.91 25.86
N GLU A 311 34.13 -2.92 25.54
CA GLU A 311 34.95 -1.71 25.36
C GLU A 311 34.96 -1.18 23.91
N HIS A 312 34.48 -1.99 22.95
CA HIS A 312 34.45 -1.60 21.54
C HIS A 312 33.31 -0.61 21.25
N VAL A 313 33.68 0.60 20.83
CA VAL A 313 32.74 1.60 20.32
C VAL A 313 32.85 1.62 18.80
N PRO A 314 31.86 1.09 18.07
CA PRO A 314 31.93 0.99 16.62
C PRO A 314 31.80 2.37 15.99
N ALA A 315 32.73 2.69 15.10
CA ALA A 315 32.69 3.89 14.28
C ALA A 315 33.73 3.79 13.17
N LEU A 316 33.41 4.34 12.01
CA LEU A 316 34.41 4.57 10.97
C LEU A 316 35.44 5.59 11.47
N PRO A 317 36.73 5.44 11.13
CA PRO A 317 37.70 6.50 11.33
C PRO A 317 37.24 7.78 10.63
N THR A 318 37.37 8.94 11.28
CA THR A 318 36.89 10.24 10.73
C THR A 318 37.37 10.49 9.31
N ARG A 319 38.65 10.19 9.03
CA ARG A 319 39.21 10.29 7.67
C ARG A 319 38.45 9.47 6.65
N ILE A 320 38.07 8.23 6.99
CA ILE A 320 37.32 7.33 6.10
C ILE A 320 35.88 7.85 5.92
N ALA A 321 35.24 8.29 7.02
CA ALA A 321 33.91 8.87 6.97
C ALA A 321 33.85 10.11 6.07
N ASP A 322 34.82 11.01 6.19
CA ASP A 322 34.94 12.21 5.34
C ASP A 322 35.15 11.84 3.87
N GLN A 323 36.06 10.90 3.59
CA GLN A 323 36.31 10.41 2.22
C GLN A 323 35.05 9.81 1.58
N ILE A 324 34.29 9.00 2.34
CA ILE A 324 33.02 8.43 1.87
C ILE A 324 31.99 9.55 1.66
N GLN A 325 31.89 10.49 2.60
CA GLN A 325 30.94 11.61 2.54
C GLN A 325 31.13 12.47 1.28
N ASP A 326 32.39 12.71 0.88
CA ASP A 326 32.73 13.52 -0.29
C ASP A 326 32.42 12.80 -1.62
N MET A 327 32.45 11.47 -1.66
CA MET A 327 32.19 10.70 -2.88
C MET A 327 30.73 10.23 -3.05
N LEU A 328 29.93 10.29 -1.99
CA LEU A 328 28.55 9.80 -1.99
C LEU A 328 27.66 10.61 -2.94
N GLN A 329 26.84 9.89 -3.71
CA GLN A 329 25.82 10.45 -4.58
C GLN A 329 24.44 9.95 -4.16
N PRO A 330 23.39 10.80 -4.19
CA PRO A 330 22.03 10.34 -3.91
C PRO A 330 21.69 9.11 -4.74
N GLY A 331 21.20 8.06 -4.08
CA GLY A 331 20.96 6.75 -4.66
C GLY A 331 21.99 5.69 -4.25
N ASP A 332 23.19 6.08 -3.82
CA ASP A 332 24.18 5.13 -3.34
C ASP A 332 23.63 4.29 -2.16
N VAL A 333 23.98 3.02 -2.11
CA VAL A 333 23.62 2.10 -1.03
C VAL A 333 24.87 1.81 -0.23
N LEU A 334 24.82 2.12 1.07
CA LEU A 334 25.86 1.77 2.04
C LEU A 334 25.52 0.41 2.61
N VAL A 335 26.40 -0.56 2.43
CA VAL A 335 26.33 -1.89 3.02
C VAL A 335 27.27 -1.92 4.21
N THR A 336 26.76 -2.12 5.42
CA THR A 336 27.51 -1.89 6.65
C THR A 336 27.64 -3.13 7.50
N ARG A 337 28.71 -3.16 8.30
CA ARG A 337 28.96 -4.18 9.30
C ARG A 337 29.49 -3.54 10.58
N LYS A 338 28.90 -3.92 11.70
CA LYS A 338 29.39 -3.62 13.04
C LYS A 338 30.12 -4.84 13.59
N GLU A 339 31.39 -4.71 13.96
CA GLU A 339 32.14 -5.78 14.59
C GLU A 339 31.62 -6.07 16.00
N HIS A 340 31.81 -7.31 16.43
CA HIS A 340 31.38 -7.80 17.74
C HIS A 340 29.86 -7.72 18.01
N ALA A 341 29.07 -7.23 17.04
CA ALA A 341 27.63 -7.28 17.10
C ALA A 341 27.17 -8.73 17.02
N MET A 342 26.48 -9.18 18.05
CA MET A 342 26.06 -10.57 18.06
C MET A 342 25.01 -10.88 16.96
N SER A 343 24.37 -9.88 16.35
CA SER A 343 23.54 -10.04 15.14
C SER A 343 24.28 -10.71 13.97
N ASN A 344 25.61 -10.59 13.91
CA ASN A 344 26.45 -11.20 12.89
C ASN A 344 26.49 -12.74 12.97
N TYR A 345 26.16 -13.32 14.13
CA TYR A 345 26.08 -14.78 14.29
C TYR A 345 24.70 -15.34 13.90
N PHE A 346 23.71 -14.46 13.69
CA PHE A 346 22.32 -14.84 13.40
C PHE A 346 21.86 -14.48 11.98
N LEU A 347 22.55 -13.56 11.31
CA LEU A 347 22.28 -13.18 9.93
C LEU A 347 23.31 -13.84 9.00
N PRO A 348 22.88 -14.44 7.88
CA PRO A 348 23.81 -15.06 6.93
C PRO A 348 24.65 -14.00 6.21
N GLY A 349 25.96 -14.26 6.10
CA GLY A 349 26.92 -13.40 5.38
C GLY A 349 27.74 -12.50 6.30
N TYR A 350 28.83 -11.95 5.76
CA TYR A 350 29.72 -11.01 6.46
C TYR A 350 29.05 -9.65 6.63
N TRP A 351 28.30 -9.22 5.61
CA TRP A 351 27.63 -7.93 5.52
C TRP A 351 26.15 -8.05 5.90
N PRO A 352 25.72 -7.64 7.11
CA PRO A 352 24.37 -7.89 7.60
C PRO A 352 23.33 -6.81 7.23
N HIS A 353 23.75 -5.59 6.90
CA HIS A 353 22.85 -4.43 6.88
C HIS A 353 23.09 -3.49 5.71
N VAL A 354 22.05 -2.76 5.31
CA VAL A 354 22.12 -1.74 4.26
C VAL A 354 21.33 -0.48 4.61
N ALA A 355 21.80 0.65 4.07
CA ALA A 355 21.16 1.95 4.15
C ALA A 355 21.26 2.66 2.79
N MET A 356 20.17 3.25 2.30
CA MET A 356 20.15 3.97 1.02
C MET A 356 20.36 5.46 1.25
N TYR A 357 21.40 6.04 0.67
CA TYR A 357 21.67 7.48 0.72
C TYR A 357 20.68 8.27 -0.13
N VAL A 358 19.97 9.22 0.49
CA VAL A 358 18.89 9.99 -0.15
C VAL A 358 19.24 11.48 -0.33
N GLY A 359 20.52 11.82 -0.21
CA GLY A 359 21.02 13.19 -0.25
C GLY A 359 20.96 13.90 1.10
N ASP A 360 21.50 15.11 1.15
CA ASP A 360 21.50 16.00 2.32
C ASP A 360 22.02 15.34 3.61
N GLN A 361 23.06 14.50 3.50
CA GLN A 361 23.65 13.75 4.63
C GLN A 361 22.62 12.87 5.36
N ARG A 362 21.71 12.26 4.60
CA ARG A 362 20.69 11.36 5.14
C ARG A 362 20.61 10.05 4.39
N VAL A 363 20.24 9.02 5.12
CA VAL A 363 19.90 7.70 4.59
C VAL A 363 18.46 7.34 4.93
N VAL A 364 17.87 6.47 4.12
CA VAL A 364 16.67 5.70 4.50
C VAL A 364 17.09 4.27 4.75
N GLU A 365 16.71 3.73 5.90
CA GLU A 365 17.02 2.35 6.30
C GLU A 365 15.92 1.79 7.20
N SER A 366 15.80 0.46 7.22
CA SER A 366 14.92 -0.25 8.16
C SER A 366 15.74 -0.91 9.27
N MET A 367 15.45 -0.56 10.52
CA MET A 367 16.04 -1.18 11.71
C MET A 367 14.91 -1.63 12.65
N LYS A 368 15.21 -2.20 13.82
CA LYS A 368 14.20 -2.72 14.78
C LYS A 368 13.05 -1.77 15.12
N ASP A 369 13.25 -0.46 14.96
CA ASP A 369 12.31 0.64 15.19
C ASP A 369 11.62 1.14 13.90
N GLY A 370 11.66 0.34 12.84
CA GLY A 370 11.03 0.56 11.54
C GLY A 370 11.91 1.26 10.50
N VAL A 371 11.29 1.58 9.37
CA VAL A 371 11.89 2.35 8.27
C VAL A 371 11.93 3.83 8.66
N ARG A 372 13.14 4.42 8.69
CA ARG A 372 13.34 5.82 9.09
C ARG A 372 14.34 6.53 8.18
N VAL A 373 14.19 7.84 8.11
CA VAL A 373 15.26 8.73 7.65
C VAL A 373 16.23 8.92 8.80
N ARG A 374 17.52 8.68 8.59
CA ARG A 374 18.57 8.85 9.59
C ARG A 374 19.70 9.72 9.06
N GLU A 375 20.45 10.28 10.01
CA GLU A 375 21.71 10.98 9.73
C GLU A 375 22.82 9.98 9.40
N MET A 376 23.89 10.47 8.77
CA MET A 376 25.07 9.65 8.41
C MET A 376 25.78 9.03 9.61
N SER A 377 25.56 9.53 10.83
CA SER A 377 26.02 8.90 12.06
C SER A 377 25.52 7.45 12.22
N SER A 378 24.39 7.10 11.59
CA SER A 378 23.86 5.73 11.59
C SER A 378 24.75 4.76 10.80
N PRO A 379 24.94 4.91 9.47
CA PRO A 379 25.86 4.05 8.72
C PRO A 379 27.33 4.24 9.13
N PHE A 380 27.76 5.44 9.54
CA PHE A 380 29.15 5.68 9.95
C PHE A 380 29.46 5.22 11.38
N GLY A 381 28.46 4.88 12.18
CA GLY A 381 28.61 4.19 13.47
C GLY A 381 28.90 2.69 13.34
N ASN A 382 29.35 2.23 12.17
CA ASN A 382 29.74 0.85 11.87
C ASN A 382 31.25 0.79 11.63
N ASP A 383 31.84 -0.38 11.82
CA ASP A 383 33.29 -0.59 11.70
C ASP A 383 33.75 -0.80 10.26
N SER A 384 32.86 -1.33 9.42
CA SER A 384 33.13 -1.57 8.00
C SER A 384 31.95 -1.12 7.15
N VAL A 385 32.25 -0.64 5.95
CA VAL A 385 31.27 -0.15 4.98
C VAL A 385 31.72 -0.41 3.54
N ALA A 386 30.80 -0.88 2.71
CA ALA A 386 30.92 -0.90 1.27
C ALA A 386 29.90 0.05 0.66
N VAL A 387 30.27 0.75 -0.41
CA VAL A 387 29.39 1.66 -1.14
C VAL A 387 29.16 1.10 -2.54
N ILE A 388 27.90 0.87 -2.89
CA ILE A 388 27.48 0.48 -4.23
C ILE A 388 26.57 1.57 -4.82
N ARG A 389 26.70 1.83 -6.12
CA ARG A 389 25.98 2.89 -6.83
C ARG A 389 25.06 2.30 -7.88
N PRO A 390 23.78 2.70 -7.94
CA PRO A 390 22.88 2.22 -8.98
C PRO A 390 23.33 2.71 -10.37
N VAL A 391 23.28 1.82 -11.37
CA VAL A 391 23.52 2.17 -12.78
C VAL A 391 22.20 2.59 -13.41
N LEU A 392 21.80 3.84 -13.16
CA LEU A 392 20.55 4.43 -13.64
C LEU A 392 20.72 5.88 -14.05
N ASP A 393 19.80 6.37 -14.90
CA ASP A 393 19.67 7.79 -15.16
C ASP A 393 19.18 8.56 -13.91
N GLN A 394 19.41 9.88 -13.89
CA GLN A 394 19.05 10.72 -12.75
C GLN A 394 17.55 10.76 -12.46
N LYS A 395 16.68 10.50 -13.47
CA LYS A 395 15.24 10.52 -13.29
C LYS A 395 14.81 9.30 -12.47
N ASN A 396 15.32 8.12 -12.84
CA ASN A 396 15.06 6.87 -12.14
C ASN A 396 15.68 6.87 -10.73
N VAL A 397 16.88 7.45 -10.54
CA VAL A 397 17.45 7.62 -9.18
C VAL A 397 16.57 8.50 -8.30
N LYS A 398 16.04 9.63 -8.81
CA LYS A 398 15.10 10.47 -8.07
C LYS A 398 13.83 9.71 -7.71
N GLN A 399 13.29 8.92 -8.64
CA GLN A 399 12.11 8.09 -8.39
C GLN A 399 12.39 7.03 -7.31
N ALA A 400 13.57 6.39 -7.34
CA ALA A 400 13.98 5.45 -6.30
C ALA A 400 14.04 6.10 -4.92
N ILE A 401 14.59 7.32 -4.83
CA ILE A 401 14.63 8.09 -3.57
C ILE A 401 13.22 8.43 -3.07
N LEU A 402 12.29 8.78 -3.97
CA LEU A 402 10.89 9.02 -3.60
C LEU A 402 10.22 7.74 -3.07
N ARG A 403 10.46 6.59 -3.71
CA ARG A 403 9.98 5.28 -3.23
C ARG A 403 10.57 4.90 -1.88
N ALA A 404 11.88 5.10 -1.68
CA ALA A 404 12.51 4.87 -0.38
C ALA A 404 11.84 5.70 0.72
N ARG A 405 11.59 6.99 0.45
CA ARG A 405 10.94 7.90 1.39
C ARG A 405 9.47 7.55 1.66
N SER A 406 8.73 7.00 0.70
CA SER A 406 7.33 6.59 0.92
C SER A 406 7.19 5.39 1.86
N HIS A 407 8.28 4.67 2.12
CA HIS A 407 8.30 3.58 3.08
C HIS A 407 8.57 4.01 4.52
N VAL A 408 8.95 5.28 4.76
CA VAL A 408 9.23 5.80 6.10
C VAL A 408 7.99 5.70 6.99
N GLY A 409 8.17 5.15 8.20
CA GLY A 409 7.09 4.89 9.15
C GLY A 409 6.64 3.43 9.18
N LYS A 410 6.93 2.63 8.14
CA LYS A 410 6.61 1.20 8.14
C LYS A 410 7.38 0.46 9.25
N PRO A 411 6.73 -0.45 10.00
CA PRO A 411 7.41 -1.27 11.01
C PRO A 411 8.45 -2.21 10.39
N TYR A 412 9.35 -2.70 11.25
CA TYR A 412 10.36 -3.68 10.84
C TYR A 412 9.73 -5.05 10.61
N ASP A 413 10.18 -5.73 9.55
CA ASP A 413 9.75 -7.10 9.29
C ASP A 413 10.63 -8.15 9.99
N PHE A 414 10.20 -8.58 11.17
CA PHE A 414 10.86 -9.69 11.89
C PHE A 414 10.61 -11.07 11.26
N ASP A 415 9.62 -11.18 10.38
CA ASP A 415 9.30 -12.44 9.70
C ASP A 415 10.13 -12.62 8.41
N PHE A 416 10.82 -11.59 7.91
CA PHE A 416 11.58 -11.60 6.64
C PHE A 416 10.73 -12.10 5.45
N ASP A 417 9.48 -11.65 5.38
CA ASP A 417 8.47 -12.05 4.41
C ASP A 417 8.33 -11.03 3.28
N PHE A 418 9.06 -11.18 2.18
CA PHE A 418 8.95 -10.23 1.05
C PHE A 418 7.61 -10.38 0.29
N THR A 419 6.70 -11.26 0.74
CA THR A 419 5.35 -11.39 0.20
C THR A 419 4.38 -10.33 0.73
N ARG A 420 4.77 -9.56 1.76
CA ARG A 420 3.99 -8.46 2.34
C ARG A 420 4.70 -7.12 2.16
N ALA A 421 3.98 -6.00 2.17
CA ALA A 421 4.59 -4.67 2.02
C ALA A 421 4.31 -3.69 3.17
N ASP A 422 3.57 -4.11 4.19
CA ASP A 422 3.20 -3.31 5.37
C ASP A 422 4.34 -3.23 6.41
N ARG A 423 5.40 -4.01 6.24
CA ARG A 423 6.62 -4.02 7.06
C ARG A 423 7.80 -4.40 6.20
N LEU A 424 8.97 -3.81 6.45
CA LEU A 424 10.13 -3.99 5.58
C LEU A 424 11.39 -4.33 6.36
N VAL A 425 12.25 -5.17 5.78
CA VAL A 425 13.67 -5.29 6.20
C VAL A 425 14.56 -4.29 5.47
N CYS A 426 15.81 -4.13 5.91
CA CYS A 426 16.74 -3.12 5.36
C CYS A 426 16.98 -3.30 3.85
N THR A 427 17.20 -4.52 3.39
CA THR A 427 17.42 -4.83 1.96
C THR A 427 16.14 -4.71 1.13
N GLU A 428 14.98 -4.87 1.75
CA GLU A 428 13.69 -4.71 1.09
C GLU A 428 13.40 -3.24 0.76
N VAL A 429 13.86 -2.31 1.59
CA VAL A 429 13.82 -0.87 1.27
C VAL A 429 14.58 -0.60 -0.04
N VAL A 430 15.79 -1.17 -0.20
CA VAL A 430 16.59 -1.02 -1.43
C VAL A 430 15.91 -1.70 -2.62
N TYR A 431 15.49 -2.96 -2.46
CA TYR A 431 14.77 -3.72 -3.48
C TYR A 431 13.54 -2.96 -3.99
N ARG A 432 12.64 -2.54 -3.08
CA ARG A 432 11.40 -1.85 -3.44
C ARG A 432 11.61 -0.47 -4.05
N SER A 433 12.72 0.17 -3.70
CA SER A 433 13.08 1.48 -4.27
C SER A 433 13.51 1.36 -5.72
N TYR A 434 14.25 0.29 -6.08
CA TYR A 434 14.91 0.17 -7.38
C TYR A 434 14.25 -0.77 -8.39
N GLU A 435 13.56 -1.81 -7.92
CA GLU A 435 12.92 -2.81 -8.79
C GLU A 435 12.00 -2.16 -9.83
N GLY A 436 12.21 -2.55 -11.10
CA GLY A 436 11.44 -2.07 -12.24
C GLY A 436 11.74 -0.64 -12.69
N LEU A 437 12.77 0.02 -12.14
CA LEU A 437 13.25 1.30 -12.64
C LEU A 437 14.37 1.09 -13.68
N GLY A 438 14.21 1.66 -14.87
CA GLY A 438 15.12 1.40 -15.98
C GLY A 438 15.11 -0.09 -16.35
N GLU A 439 16.29 -0.70 -16.38
CA GLU A 439 16.47 -2.15 -16.62
C GLU A 439 16.75 -2.92 -15.31
N MET A 440 16.55 -2.30 -14.14
CA MET A 440 16.77 -2.97 -12.86
C MET A 440 15.72 -4.05 -12.59
N GLU A 441 16.20 -5.28 -12.49
CA GLU A 441 15.43 -6.44 -12.05
C GLU A 441 16.23 -7.21 -11.01
N PHE A 442 15.61 -7.52 -9.87
CA PHE A 442 16.21 -8.31 -8.81
C PHE A 442 15.73 -9.75 -8.86
N SER A 443 16.67 -10.68 -8.93
CA SER A 443 16.39 -12.10 -8.71
C SER A 443 16.30 -12.37 -7.21
N LEU A 444 15.08 -12.42 -6.66
CA LEU A 444 14.90 -12.86 -5.28
C LEU A 444 15.35 -14.33 -5.12
N VAL A 445 16.10 -14.61 -4.05
CA VAL A 445 16.61 -15.94 -3.74
C VAL A 445 15.83 -16.52 -2.58
N ARG A 446 15.39 -17.77 -2.75
CA ARG A 446 14.63 -18.48 -1.72
C ARG A 446 15.55 -18.96 -0.60
N ARG A 447 15.39 -18.40 0.61
CA ARG A 447 16.12 -18.76 1.84
C ARG A 447 15.14 -19.10 2.94
N ALA A 448 15.34 -20.23 3.62
CA ALA A 448 14.43 -20.74 4.66
C ALA A 448 12.94 -20.75 4.24
N GLY A 449 12.68 -21.03 2.95
CA GLY A 449 11.33 -21.09 2.39
C GLY A 449 10.73 -19.76 1.92
N ARG A 450 11.38 -18.61 2.19
CA ARG A 450 10.93 -17.26 1.84
C ARG A 450 11.78 -16.64 0.74
N GLN A 451 11.18 -15.77 -0.07
CA GLN A 451 11.91 -14.99 -1.08
C GLN A 451 12.57 -13.79 -0.40
N THR A 452 13.85 -13.57 -0.67
CA THR A 452 14.64 -12.52 -0.01
C THR A 452 15.75 -12.02 -0.92
N VAL A 453 16.24 -10.81 -0.66
CA VAL A 453 17.55 -10.31 -1.13
C VAL A 453 18.38 -10.00 0.11
N SER A 454 19.56 -10.62 0.21
CA SER A 454 20.53 -10.30 1.28
C SER A 454 21.39 -9.09 0.89
N ALA A 455 22.08 -8.51 1.86
CA ALA A 455 23.02 -7.43 1.58
C ALA A 455 24.20 -7.91 0.72
N GLU A 456 24.62 -9.17 0.87
CA GLU A 456 25.63 -9.79 0.02
C GLU A 456 25.13 -10.06 -1.41
N ASP A 457 23.84 -10.32 -1.61
CA ASP A 457 23.27 -10.41 -2.96
C ASP A 457 23.42 -9.05 -3.69
N LEU A 458 23.18 -7.93 -2.99
CA LEU A 458 23.39 -6.58 -3.53
C LEU A 458 24.86 -6.31 -3.88
N LEU A 459 25.79 -6.74 -3.01
CA LEU A 459 27.22 -6.68 -3.32
C LEU A 459 27.60 -7.59 -4.50
N GLY A 460 26.96 -8.75 -4.62
CA GLY A 460 27.12 -9.67 -5.74
C GLY A 460 26.71 -9.03 -7.07
N LEU A 461 25.55 -8.36 -7.11
CA LEU A 461 25.10 -7.57 -8.26
C LEU A 461 26.14 -6.51 -8.63
N ALA A 462 26.69 -5.78 -7.64
CA ALA A 462 27.72 -4.76 -7.87
C ALA A 462 29.06 -5.34 -8.38
N LEU A 463 29.48 -6.50 -7.88
CA LEU A 463 30.70 -7.18 -8.33
C LEU A 463 30.58 -7.76 -9.74
N GLN A 464 29.36 -8.13 -10.14
CA GLN A 464 29.02 -8.63 -11.48
C GLN A 464 28.69 -7.49 -12.45
N GLU A 465 28.70 -6.23 -12.00
CA GLU A 465 28.31 -5.04 -12.78
C GLU A 465 26.89 -5.14 -13.34
N GLN A 466 26.01 -5.81 -12.59
CA GLN A 466 24.59 -5.93 -12.90
C GLN A 466 23.83 -4.91 -12.06
N ASN A 467 23.29 -3.86 -12.70
CA ASN A 467 22.43 -2.84 -12.07
C ASN A 467 23.09 -1.96 -10.98
N PHE A 468 24.20 -2.40 -10.40
CA PHE A 468 25.02 -1.66 -9.45
C PHE A 468 26.50 -1.67 -9.87
N GLN A 469 27.20 -0.61 -9.49
CA GLN A 469 28.64 -0.48 -9.55
C GLN A 469 29.21 -0.46 -8.12
N ALA A 470 30.24 -1.25 -7.84
CA ALA A 470 31.00 -1.11 -6.59
C ALA A 470 31.88 0.16 -6.65
N VAL A 471 31.77 1.03 -5.65
CA VAL A 471 32.44 2.35 -5.64
C VAL A 471 33.65 2.35 -4.70
N ALA A 472 33.45 1.94 -3.45
CA ALA A 472 34.52 1.82 -2.47
C ALA A 472 34.18 0.82 -1.38
N VAL A 473 35.19 0.31 -0.68
CA VAL A 473 35.03 -0.49 0.54
C VAL A 473 36.07 -0.11 1.57
N TYR A 474 35.63 0.07 2.81
CA TYR A 474 36.48 0.08 3.98
C TYR A 474 36.11 -1.13 4.84
N CYS A 475 37.11 -1.95 5.14
CA CYS A 475 36.96 -3.10 6.01
C CYS A 475 38.10 -3.08 7.02
N CYS A 476 37.78 -2.83 8.29
CA CYS A 476 38.75 -2.62 9.36
C CYS A 476 39.67 -3.83 9.59
N GLU A 477 39.22 -5.04 9.24
CA GLU A 477 40.02 -6.27 9.34
C GLU A 477 41.00 -6.47 8.16
N LEU A 478 40.79 -5.75 7.05
CA LEU A 478 41.53 -5.97 5.81
C LEU A 478 42.39 -4.77 5.38
N SER A 479 42.04 -3.55 5.78
CA SER A 479 42.78 -2.34 5.41
C SER A 479 42.55 -1.17 6.36
N GLU A 480 43.55 -0.31 6.50
CA GLU A 480 43.44 1.00 7.16
C GLU A 480 42.95 2.11 6.21
N ASP A 481 42.89 1.82 4.90
CA ASP A 481 42.53 2.75 3.85
C ASP A 481 41.17 2.42 3.21
N LEU A 482 40.54 3.44 2.64
CA LEU A 482 39.38 3.27 1.77
C LEU A 482 39.85 2.67 0.43
N LEU A 483 39.43 1.46 0.13
CA LEU A 483 39.81 0.74 -1.07
C LEU A 483 38.88 1.07 -2.23
N SER A 484 39.43 1.11 -3.44
CA SER A 484 38.69 1.25 -4.71
C SER A 484 39.29 0.32 -5.78
N GLY A 485 38.65 0.24 -6.95
CA GLY A 485 39.14 -0.57 -8.07
C GLY A 485 39.32 -2.06 -7.74
N ASP A 486 40.42 -2.66 -8.19
CA ASP A 486 40.68 -4.10 -8.00
C ASP A 486 40.89 -4.48 -6.53
N ALA A 487 41.54 -3.61 -5.74
CA ALA A 487 41.74 -3.86 -4.31
C ALA A 487 40.40 -3.95 -3.56
N MET A 488 39.44 -3.08 -3.90
CA MET A 488 38.07 -3.16 -3.37
C MET A 488 37.39 -4.47 -3.78
N ARG A 489 37.47 -4.86 -5.05
CA ARG A 489 36.85 -6.11 -5.53
C ARG A 489 37.42 -7.34 -4.85
N GLN A 490 38.74 -7.38 -4.62
CA GLN A 490 39.40 -8.45 -3.88
C GLN A 490 38.95 -8.49 -2.42
N ALA A 491 38.87 -7.34 -1.75
CA ALA A 491 38.38 -7.25 -0.38
C ALA A 491 36.93 -7.76 -0.26
N LEU A 492 36.02 -7.30 -1.14
CA LEU A 492 34.63 -7.76 -1.15
C LEU A 492 34.53 -9.28 -1.37
N ARG A 493 35.20 -9.82 -2.40
CA ARG A 493 35.21 -11.27 -2.66
C ARG A 493 35.73 -12.07 -1.48
N LYS A 494 36.80 -11.61 -0.84
CA LYS A 494 37.35 -12.24 0.37
C LYS A 494 36.34 -12.25 1.52
N THR A 495 35.69 -11.12 1.81
CA THR A 495 34.68 -11.03 2.87
C THR A 495 33.45 -11.90 2.59
N MET A 496 33.04 -12.03 1.33
CA MET A 496 31.89 -12.83 0.90
C MET A 496 32.24 -14.33 0.71
N GLY A 497 33.48 -14.76 1.00
CA GLY A 497 33.91 -16.14 0.82
C GLY A 497 33.96 -16.63 -0.63
N LEU A 498 34.05 -15.72 -1.61
CA LEU A 498 34.13 -16.04 -3.02
C LEU A 498 35.59 -16.28 -3.41
N THR A 499 35.98 -17.54 -3.64
CA THR A 499 37.33 -17.89 -4.13
C THR A 499 37.54 -17.45 -5.58
N GLU A 500 38.72 -16.92 -5.90
CA GLU A 500 39.10 -16.66 -7.29
C GLU A 500 39.12 -17.97 -8.08
N LYS A 501 38.39 -18.04 -9.21
CA LYS A 501 38.69 -19.03 -10.24
C LYS A 501 40.12 -18.74 -10.71
N LYS A 502 41.06 -19.63 -10.39
CA LYS A 502 42.37 -19.69 -11.04
C LYS A 502 42.11 -19.69 -12.55
N VAL A 503 42.52 -18.63 -13.23
CA VAL A 503 42.64 -18.65 -14.69
C VAL A 503 43.80 -19.59 -14.97
N ASP A 504 43.52 -20.79 -15.47
CA ASP A 504 44.54 -21.66 -16.04
C ASP A 504 45.17 -20.92 -17.23
N ARG A 505 46.28 -20.24 -16.96
CA ARG A 505 47.26 -19.89 -17.97
C ARG A 505 48.08 -21.15 -18.21
N ASP A 506 47.53 -22.07 -18.98
CA ASP A 506 48.29 -23.07 -19.74
C ASP A 506 47.45 -23.50 -20.95
N SER A 507 47.53 -22.69 -21.99
CA SER A 507 47.34 -23.11 -23.38
C SER A 507 48.10 -22.13 -24.25
N THR A 508 49.42 -22.36 -24.32
CA THR A 508 50.23 -21.98 -25.48
C THR A 508 50.64 -23.26 -26.19
#